data_AF-A0A7G9B6Q6-F1
#
_entry.id   AF-A0A7G9B6Q6-F1
#
_cell.length_a   1.000
_cell.length_b   1.000
_cell.length_c   1.000
_cell.angle_alpha   90.00
_cell.angle_beta   90.00
_cell.angle_gamma   90.00
#
_symmetry.space_group_name_H-M   'P 1'
#
loop_
_entity.id
_entity.type
_entity.pdbx_description
1 polymer ?
#
loop_
_entity_poly.entity_id
_entity_poly.type
_entity_poly.pdbx_seq_one_letter_code
_entity_poly.pdbx_strand_id
1 'polypeptide(L)'
;MGCAKSKLHSRRGASLLLALGVCLIFVLVGSVVLGSATASASRLKDRRAREQAYLSLSSAARLLQETLAGSECSGWISRTEYTCGREEDTAGRCDSLVGDSNFLTDAAWPVFCGRTGGGGYTVSAEHMEEVHAGLEMDDAYRAVFTLTTDSSDYVMTLTFEATLTHSEARETSSCSHETTEVNEDGEEVSVTETYDVYTTTETTAIVWDGGTISKGGAKSG
;
A
#
# COMPACT_ATOMS: atom_id res chain seq x y z
N MET A 1 28.41 -11.09 77.90
CA MET A 1 27.43 -11.10 76.79
C MET A 1 27.65 -12.38 75.96
N GLY A 2 27.27 -13.60 76.36
CA GLY A 2 26.28 -14.02 77.35
C GLY A 2 24.98 -14.45 76.65
N CYS A 3 24.70 -15.75 76.58
CA CYS A 3 23.43 -16.43 76.24
C CYS A 3 23.06 -16.90 74.81
N ALA A 4 23.82 -16.64 73.74
CA ALA A 4 23.48 -17.22 72.42
C ALA A 4 24.13 -18.60 72.15
N LYS A 5 25.35 -18.85 72.66
CA LYS A 5 26.13 -20.07 72.37
C LYS A 5 25.61 -21.34 73.06
N SER A 6 24.98 -21.24 74.24
CA SER A 6 24.51 -22.42 74.98
C SER A 6 23.17 -22.98 74.51
N LYS A 7 22.41 -22.25 73.68
CA LYS A 7 21.15 -22.75 73.07
C LYS A 7 21.35 -23.51 71.75
N LEU A 8 22.51 -23.36 71.10
CA LEU A 8 22.90 -24.09 69.90
C LEU A 8 23.39 -25.52 70.20
N HIS A 9 23.76 -25.80 71.46
CA HIS A 9 24.21 -27.11 71.94
C HIS A 9 23.07 -27.90 72.61
N SER A 10 21.86 -27.78 72.08
CA SER A 10 20.72 -28.61 72.46
C SER A 10 20.24 -29.36 71.22
N ARG A 11 20.03 -30.67 71.35
CA ARG A 11 19.44 -31.53 70.30
C ARG A 11 18.18 -30.94 69.65
N ARG A 12 17.45 -30.08 70.38
CA ARG A 12 16.27 -29.36 69.89
C ARG A 12 16.60 -28.14 69.01
N GLY A 13 17.69 -27.41 69.29
CA GLY A 13 18.13 -26.25 68.49
C GLY A 13 18.76 -26.65 67.15
N ALA A 14 19.50 -27.77 67.13
CA ALA A 14 20.04 -28.33 65.89
C ALA A 14 18.92 -28.77 64.91
N SER A 15 17.84 -29.36 65.41
CA SER A 15 16.67 -29.75 64.60
C SER A 15 15.94 -28.53 64.00
N LEU A 16 15.83 -27.44 64.76
CA LEU A 16 15.18 -26.20 64.31
C LEU A 16 16.01 -25.49 63.23
N LEU A 17 17.34 -25.48 63.37
CA LEU A 17 18.25 -24.99 62.33
C LEU A 17 18.21 -25.86 61.06
N LEU A 18 18.10 -27.18 61.22
CA LEU A 18 17.96 -28.11 60.09
C LEU A 18 16.64 -27.87 59.35
N ALA A 19 15.53 -27.66 60.08
CA ALA A 19 14.24 -27.32 59.51
C ALA A 19 14.25 -25.96 58.78
N LEU A 20 14.92 -24.95 59.35
CA LEU A 20 15.09 -23.64 58.73
C LEU A 20 15.95 -23.72 57.46
N GLY A 21 17.04 -24.49 57.49
CA GLY A 21 17.89 -24.73 56.32
C GLY A 21 17.15 -25.44 55.20
N VAL A 22 16.35 -26.47 55.52
CA VAL A 22 15.51 -27.18 54.54
C VAL A 22 14.45 -26.26 53.96
N CYS A 23 13.75 -25.47 54.79
CA CYS A 23 12.77 -24.49 54.33
C CYS A 23 13.38 -23.46 53.38
N LEU A 24 14.59 -22.98 53.68
CA LEU A 24 15.31 -22.03 52.85
C LEU A 24 15.73 -22.63 51.50
N ILE A 25 16.16 -23.90 51.47
CA ILE A 25 16.39 -24.64 50.22
C ILE A 25 15.10 -24.79 49.41
N PHE A 26 13.97 -25.10 50.04
CA PHE A 26 12.68 -25.17 49.35
C PHE A 26 12.24 -23.83 48.75
N VAL A 27 12.46 -22.72 49.46
CA VAL A 27 12.18 -21.37 48.93
C VAL A 27 13.10 -21.03 47.76
N LEU A 28 14.40 -21.36 47.83
CA LEU A 28 15.35 -21.16 46.74
C LEU A 28 14.98 -21.99 45.51
N VAL A 29 14.69 -23.29 45.68
CA VAL A 29 14.26 -24.17 44.57
C VAL A 29 12.92 -23.73 43.99
N GLY A 30 11.96 -23.31 44.83
CA GLY A 30 10.68 -22.76 44.38
C GLY A 30 10.83 -21.47 43.57
N SER A 31 11.73 -20.59 43.97
CA SER A 31 12.01 -19.33 43.26
C SER A 31 12.64 -19.53 41.89
N VAL A 32 13.51 -20.54 41.72
CA VAL A 32 14.14 -20.88 40.43
C VAL A 32 13.11 -21.43 39.44
N VAL A 33 12.18 -22.27 39.91
CA VAL A 33 11.08 -22.81 39.08
C VAL A 33 10.14 -21.67 38.64
N LEU A 34 9.76 -20.77 39.55
CA LEU A 34 8.91 -19.61 39.26
C LEU A 34 9.58 -18.58 38.33
N GLY A 35 10.90 -18.33 38.48
CA GLY A 35 11.66 -17.42 37.62
C GLY A 35 11.78 -17.90 36.18
N SER A 36 11.86 -19.22 35.96
CA SER A 36 11.81 -19.81 34.63
C SER A 36 10.42 -19.69 33.98
N ALA A 37 9.36 -19.81 34.80
CA ALA A 37 7.98 -19.72 34.33
C ALA A 37 7.57 -18.28 33.99
N THR A 38 8.04 -17.26 34.72
CA THR A 38 7.71 -15.85 34.44
C THR A 38 8.47 -15.29 33.25
N ALA A 39 9.75 -15.63 33.07
CA ALA A 39 10.50 -15.32 31.85
C ALA A 39 9.92 -16.05 30.61
N SER A 40 9.40 -17.26 30.79
CA SER A 40 8.73 -18.00 29.71
C SER A 40 7.33 -17.46 29.43
N ALA A 41 6.58 -17.02 30.45
CA ALA A 41 5.24 -16.47 30.29
C ALA A 41 5.23 -15.11 29.59
N SER A 42 6.21 -14.24 29.89
CA SER A 42 6.40 -12.97 29.17
C SER A 42 6.76 -13.21 27.71
N ARG A 43 7.71 -14.11 27.43
CA ARG A 43 8.09 -14.52 26.06
C ARG A 43 6.94 -15.17 25.29
N LEU A 44 6.06 -15.92 25.98
CA LEU A 44 4.89 -16.56 25.37
C LEU A 44 3.81 -15.54 25.00
N LYS A 45 3.57 -14.53 25.85
CA LYS A 45 2.65 -13.42 25.53
C LYS A 45 3.15 -12.61 24.34
N ASP A 46 4.43 -12.27 24.32
CA ASP A 46 5.07 -11.54 23.23
C ASP A 46 5.05 -12.32 21.91
N ARG A 47 5.30 -13.64 21.95
CA ARG A 47 5.14 -14.51 20.77
C ARG A 47 3.72 -14.50 20.23
N ARG A 48 2.71 -14.59 21.10
CA ARG A 48 1.30 -14.60 20.69
C ARG A 48 0.89 -13.28 20.04
N ALA A 49 1.32 -12.15 20.60
CA ALA A 49 1.05 -10.84 20.00
C ALA A 49 1.64 -10.73 18.59
N ARG A 50 2.90 -11.15 18.41
CA ARG A 50 3.55 -11.18 17.08
C ARG A 50 2.88 -12.13 16.09
N GLU A 51 2.38 -13.27 16.56
CA GLU A 51 1.67 -14.24 15.74
C GLU A 51 0.30 -13.70 15.31
N GLN A 52 -0.42 -13.02 16.20
CA GLN A 52 -1.68 -12.35 15.87
C GLN A 52 -1.48 -11.22 14.84
N ALA A 53 -0.48 -10.37 15.03
CA ALA A 53 -0.15 -9.32 14.06
C ALA A 53 0.19 -9.89 12.68
N TYR A 54 0.98 -10.97 12.64
CA TYR A 54 1.31 -11.66 11.39
C TYR A 54 0.06 -12.21 10.68
N LEU A 55 -0.85 -12.85 11.42
CA LEU A 55 -2.08 -13.38 10.85
C LEU A 55 -2.97 -12.25 10.31
N SER A 56 -3.10 -11.15 11.04
CA SER A 56 -3.86 -9.96 10.60
C SER A 56 -3.30 -9.39 9.30
N LEU A 57 -1.98 -9.19 9.24
CA LEU A 57 -1.29 -8.71 8.04
C LEU A 57 -1.46 -9.66 6.85
N SER A 58 -1.27 -10.96 7.08
CA SER A 58 -1.38 -11.96 6.02
C SER A 58 -2.82 -12.08 5.47
N SER A 59 -3.82 -11.98 6.34
CA SER A 59 -5.23 -11.99 5.95
C SER A 59 -5.60 -10.72 5.18
N ALA A 60 -5.15 -9.55 5.64
CA ALA A 60 -5.35 -8.29 4.93
C ALA A 60 -4.66 -8.28 3.56
N ALA A 61 -3.41 -8.77 3.48
CA ALA A 61 -2.69 -8.88 2.22
C ALA A 61 -3.38 -9.83 1.24
N ARG A 62 -3.86 -10.99 1.71
CA ARG A 62 -4.64 -11.91 0.86
C ARG A 62 -5.96 -11.32 0.40
N LEU A 63 -6.67 -10.62 1.28
CA LEU A 63 -7.92 -9.95 0.92
C LEU A 63 -7.67 -8.91 -0.18
N LEU A 64 -6.64 -8.07 -0.03
CA LEU A 64 -6.25 -7.11 -1.07
C LEU A 64 -5.82 -7.81 -2.36
N GLN A 65 -5.03 -8.88 -2.26
CA GLN A 65 -4.61 -9.69 -3.39
C GLN A 65 -5.81 -10.23 -4.17
N GLU A 66 -6.74 -10.90 -3.50
CA GLU A 66 -7.93 -11.51 -4.12
C GLU A 66 -8.89 -10.46 -4.69
N THR A 67 -8.99 -9.29 -4.04
CA THR A 67 -9.90 -8.21 -4.48
C THR A 67 -9.35 -7.47 -5.70
N LEU A 68 -8.02 -7.31 -5.79
CA LEU A 68 -7.38 -6.49 -6.82
C LEU A 68 -6.76 -7.31 -7.97
N ALA A 69 -6.63 -8.63 -7.81
CA ALA A 69 -6.06 -9.50 -8.84
C ALA A 69 -6.82 -9.37 -10.17
N GLY A 70 -6.06 -9.09 -11.24
CA GLY A 70 -6.65 -8.94 -12.57
C GLY A 70 -7.41 -7.63 -12.77
N SER A 71 -7.24 -6.64 -11.89
CA SER A 71 -7.77 -5.28 -12.13
C SER A 71 -7.23 -4.75 -13.45
N GLU A 72 -8.06 -4.00 -14.15
CA GLU A 72 -7.70 -3.35 -15.41
C GLU A 72 -8.27 -1.95 -15.49
N CYS A 73 -7.58 -1.08 -16.20
CA CYS A 73 -8.10 0.21 -16.62
C CYS A 73 -7.52 0.62 -17.97
N SER A 74 -8.23 1.50 -18.67
CA SER A 74 -7.80 2.04 -19.96
C SER A 74 -8.00 3.54 -19.98
N GLY A 75 -6.98 4.27 -20.43
CA GLY A 75 -7.02 5.71 -20.55
C GLY A 75 -6.66 6.16 -21.96
N TRP A 76 -7.02 7.38 -22.30
CA TRP A 76 -6.64 7.98 -23.57
C TRP A 76 -6.25 9.44 -23.44
N ILE A 77 -5.39 9.87 -24.37
CA ILE A 77 -4.95 11.24 -24.56
C ILE A 77 -5.23 11.59 -26.02
N SER A 78 -5.95 12.68 -26.25
CA SER A 78 -6.22 13.19 -27.59
C SER A 78 -5.38 14.44 -27.89
N ARG A 79 -4.85 14.52 -29.11
CA ARG A 79 -4.16 15.70 -29.66
C ARG A 79 -4.82 16.07 -30.98
N THR A 80 -5.29 17.32 -31.06
CA THR A 80 -5.91 17.86 -32.27
C THR A 80 -4.98 18.88 -32.93
N GLU A 81 -4.68 18.67 -34.20
CA GLU A 81 -3.89 19.56 -35.05
C GLU A 81 -4.83 20.29 -36.01
N TYR A 82 -4.88 21.62 -35.90
CA TYR A 82 -5.70 22.48 -36.75
C TYR A 82 -4.86 23.05 -37.89
N THR A 83 -5.25 22.78 -39.14
CA THR A 83 -4.60 23.43 -40.30
C THR A 83 -5.18 24.79 -40.62
N CYS A 84 -6.29 25.18 -39.97
CA CYS A 84 -6.91 26.51 -40.08
C CYS A 84 -6.22 27.57 -39.20
N GLY A 85 -4.91 27.77 -39.36
CA GLY A 85 -4.21 28.99 -38.93
C GLY A 85 -4.14 29.30 -37.43
N ARG A 86 -4.48 28.37 -36.54
CA ARG A 86 -4.23 28.49 -35.10
C ARG A 86 -3.52 27.23 -34.63
N GLU A 87 -2.18 27.28 -34.56
CA GLU A 87 -1.41 26.33 -33.76
C GLU A 87 -1.82 26.51 -32.29
N GLU A 88 -2.92 25.91 -31.89
CA GLU A 88 -3.16 25.63 -30.49
C GLU A 88 -2.43 24.33 -30.19
N ASP A 89 -1.22 24.47 -29.64
CA ASP A 89 -0.52 23.41 -28.91
C ASP A 89 -1.49 22.88 -27.85
N THR A 90 -2.28 21.89 -28.23
CA THR A 90 -3.10 21.17 -27.28
C THR A 90 -2.15 20.21 -26.59
N ALA A 91 -1.49 20.70 -25.54
CA ALA A 91 -0.70 19.88 -24.65
C ALA A 91 -1.56 18.67 -24.25
N GLY A 92 -1.04 17.46 -24.48
CA GLY A 92 -1.75 16.21 -24.24
C GLY A 92 -2.39 16.24 -22.86
N ARG A 93 -3.71 16.44 -22.82
CA ARG A 93 -4.50 16.40 -21.61
C ARG A 93 -4.83 14.93 -21.38
N CYS A 94 -4.58 14.43 -20.17
CA CYS A 94 -5.25 13.21 -19.75
C CYS A 94 -6.76 13.43 -19.86
N ASP A 95 -7.39 12.80 -20.83
CA ASP A 95 -8.84 12.95 -20.99
C ASP A 95 -9.54 12.12 -19.93
N SER A 96 -9.20 10.83 -19.89
CA SER A 96 -9.86 9.88 -19.01
C SER A 96 -8.99 8.64 -18.78
N LEU A 97 -9.26 7.97 -17.67
CA LEU A 97 -8.83 6.64 -17.29
C LEU A 97 -10.06 5.96 -16.72
N VAL A 98 -10.49 4.87 -17.35
CA VAL A 98 -11.72 4.14 -17.04
C VAL A 98 -11.37 2.74 -16.60
N GLY A 99 -11.90 2.33 -15.46
CA GLY A 99 -11.77 0.99 -14.91
C GLY A 99 -12.67 0.84 -13.69
N ASP A 100 -12.71 -0.35 -13.11
CA ASP A 100 -13.44 -0.57 -11.86
C ASP A 100 -12.86 0.30 -10.75
N SER A 101 -13.72 0.96 -9.98
CA SER A 101 -13.29 1.83 -8.88
C SER A 101 -12.62 1.01 -7.78
N ASN A 102 -11.30 1.06 -7.69
CA ASN A 102 -10.51 0.35 -6.70
C ASN A 102 -9.21 1.11 -6.39
N PHE A 103 -8.39 0.56 -5.49
CA PHE A 103 -7.16 1.22 -5.06
C PHE A 103 -6.11 1.37 -6.17
N LEU A 104 -6.05 0.42 -7.12
CA LEU A 104 -5.10 0.46 -8.24
C LEU A 104 -5.52 1.51 -9.26
N THR A 105 -6.79 1.55 -9.64
CA THR A 105 -7.28 2.51 -10.64
C THR A 105 -7.27 3.95 -10.12
N ASP A 106 -7.52 4.15 -8.82
CA ASP A 106 -7.38 5.45 -8.15
C ASP A 106 -5.92 5.94 -8.15
N ALA A 107 -4.97 5.05 -7.87
CA ALA A 107 -3.55 5.36 -7.90
C ALA A 107 -3.00 5.53 -9.33
N ALA A 108 -3.59 4.88 -10.33
CA ALA A 108 -3.14 4.95 -11.71
C ALA A 108 -3.48 6.27 -12.41
N TRP A 109 -4.57 6.93 -12.01
CA TRP A 109 -4.95 8.23 -12.57
C TRP A 109 -3.85 9.31 -12.50
N PRO A 110 -3.26 9.60 -11.31
CA PRO A 110 -2.16 10.57 -11.25
C PRO A 110 -0.92 10.13 -12.04
N VAL A 111 -0.59 8.82 -12.07
CA VAL A 111 0.54 8.27 -12.84
C VAL A 111 0.34 8.48 -14.33
N PHE A 112 -0.85 8.17 -14.85
CA PHE A 112 -1.24 8.44 -16.23
C PHE A 112 -1.08 9.92 -16.62
N CYS A 113 -1.18 10.83 -15.64
CA CYS A 113 -0.96 12.25 -15.82
C CYS A 113 0.42 12.75 -15.45
N GLY A 114 1.43 11.87 -15.41
CA GLY A 114 2.81 12.23 -15.12
C GLY A 114 3.04 12.73 -13.69
N ARG A 115 2.17 12.33 -12.75
CA ARG A 115 2.30 12.62 -11.31
C ARG A 115 2.52 11.32 -10.54
N THR A 116 2.93 11.43 -9.28
CA THR A 116 3.07 10.26 -8.40
C THR A 116 1.71 9.74 -7.95
N GLY A 117 1.48 8.43 -8.06
CA GLY A 117 0.29 7.76 -7.56
C GLY A 117 0.52 7.06 -6.23
N GLY A 118 -0.52 6.99 -5.40
CA GLY A 118 -0.46 6.33 -4.11
C GLY A 118 -1.47 6.86 -3.10
N GLY A 119 -1.51 6.23 -1.93
CA GLY A 119 -2.46 6.56 -0.87
C GLY A 119 -2.25 5.75 0.41
N GLY A 120 -2.76 6.24 1.54
CA GLY A 120 -2.77 5.51 2.81
C GLY A 120 -4.18 5.01 3.11
N TYR A 121 -4.29 3.74 3.50
CA TYR A 121 -5.55 3.07 3.79
C TYR A 121 -5.47 2.28 5.09
N THR A 122 -6.63 2.04 5.69
CA THR A 122 -6.75 1.24 6.91
C THR A 122 -7.70 0.08 6.66
N VAL A 123 -7.25 -1.13 6.98
CA VAL A 123 -8.05 -2.36 6.94
C VAL A 123 -8.34 -2.77 8.38
N SER A 124 -9.62 -2.83 8.72
CA SER A 124 -10.08 -3.19 10.06
C SER A 124 -11.22 -4.20 9.98
N ALA A 125 -11.21 -5.19 10.87
CA ALA A 125 -12.23 -6.23 10.95
C ALA A 125 -12.49 -6.59 12.42
N GLU A 126 -13.70 -7.08 12.70
CA GLU A 126 -14.10 -7.43 14.08
C GLU A 126 -13.16 -8.50 14.66
N HIS A 127 -12.65 -8.24 15.87
CA HIS A 127 -11.69 -9.10 16.57
C HIS A 127 -10.32 -9.28 15.87
N MET A 128 -9.99 -8.45 14.88
CA MET A 128 -8.66 -8.38 14.27
C MET A 128 -7.95 -7.09 14.66
N GLU A 129 -6.62 -7.12 14.55
CA GLU A 129 -5.81 -5.91 14.70
C GLU A 129 -5.99 -5.03 13.46
N GLU A 130 -6.01 -3.72 13.68
CA GLU A 130 -6.04 -2.74 12.59
C GLU A 130 -4.74 -2.80 11.79
N VAL A 131 -4.87 -2.83 10.46
CA VAL A 131 -3.75 -2.88 9.52
C VAL A 131 -3.71 -1.60 8.73
N HIS A 132 -2.56 -0.92 8.75
CA HIS A 132 -2.29 0.25 7.92
C HIS A 132 -1.62 -0.20 6.62
N ALA A 133 -2.22 0.12 5.48
CA ALA A 133 -1.71 -0.20 4.15
C ALA A 133 -1.35 1.11 3.42
N GLY A 134 -0.06 1.32 3.17
CA GLY A 134 0.40 2.38 2.26
C GLY A 134 0.54 1.83 0.84
N LEU A 135 0.04 2.55 -0.16
CA LEU A 135 0.18 2.24 -1.57
C LEU A 135 1.09 3.27 -2.23
N GLU A 136 2.09 2.78 -2.95
CA GLU A 136 2.91 3.57 -3.87
C GLU A 136 2.80 2.96 -5.27
N MET A 137 2.73 3.81 -6.30
CA MET A 137 2.73 3.39 -7.70
C MET A 137 3.79 4.17 -8.47
N ASP A 138 4.65 3.44 -9.18
CA ASP A 138 5.68 4.02 -10.05
C ASP A 138 5.16 4.30 -11.47
N ASP A 139 6.03 4.83 -12.34
CA ASP A 139 5.75 5.17 -13.73
C ASP A 139 5.55 3.95 -14.64
N ALA A 140 5.98 2.76 -14.20
CA ALA A 140 5.68 1.49 -14.84
C ALA A 140 4.34 0.89 -14.37
N TYR A 141 3.56 1.64 -13.57
CA TYR A 141 2.31 1.20 -12.93
C TYR A 141 2.49 0.01 -11.98
N ARG A 142 3.71 -0.26 -11.53
CA ARG A 142 3.95 -1.27 -10.52
C ARG A 142 3.50 -0.70 -9.17
N ALA A 143 2.55 -1.39 -8.56
CA ALA A 143 1.92 -0.98 -7.32
C ALA A 143 2.49 -1.77 -6.14
N VAL A 144 2.91 -1.07 -5.10
CA VAL A 144 3.48 -1.66 -3.88
C VAL A 144 2.64 -1.25 -2.68
N PHE A 145 1.97 -2.22 -2.09
CA PHE A 145 1.30 -2.09 -0.80
C PHE A 145 2.27 -2.46 0.33
N THR A 146 2.45 -1.56 1.28
CA THR A 146 3.20 -1.78 2.52
C THR A 146 2.22 -1.86 3.68
N LEU A 147 2.06 -3.05 4.26
CA LEU A 147 1.13 -3.32 5.34
C LEU A 147 1.88 -3.38 6.68
N THR A 148 1.36 -2.66 7.67
CA THR A 148 1.94 -2.59 9.02
C THR A 148 0.83 -2.60 10.09
N THR A 149 1.20 -2.91 11.33
CA THR A 149 0.30 -2.79 12.49
C THR A 149 0.99 -2.01 13.62
N ASP A 150 0.21 -1.58 14.61
CA ASP A 150 0.74 -0.86 15.77
C ASP A 150 1.40 -1.78 16.80
N SER A 151 0.94 -3.04 16.91
CA SER A 151 1.47 -3.97 17.92
C SER A 151 2.77 -4.66 17.51
N SER A 152 3.23 -4.48 16.26
CA SER A 152 4.43 -5.15 15.75
C SER A 152 5.23 -4.32 14.74
N ASP A 153 6.55 -4.52 14.74
CA ASP A 153 7.45 -3.99 13.71
C ASP A 153 7.43 -4.81 12.42
N TYR A 154 6.47 -5.73 12.29
CA TYR A 154 6.38 -6.60 11.14
C TYR A 154 5.83 -5.83 9.94
N VAL A 155 6.49 -5.96 8.80
CA VAL A 155 6.05 -5.36 7.54
C VAL A 155 5.72 -6.48 6.56
N MET A 156 4.60 -6.36 5.86
CA MET A 156 4.29 -7.21 4.72
C MET A 156 4.15 -6.36 3.48
N THR A 157 4.67 -6.86 2.36
CA THR A 157 4.61 -6.14 1.09
C THR A 157 3.81 -6.96 0.09
N LEU A 158 2.84 -6.33 -0.56
CA LEU A 158 2.08 -6.91 -1.67
C LEU A 158 2.39 -6.08 -2.92
N THR A 159 2.90 -6.72 -3.97
CA THR A 159 3.32 -6.04 -5.19
C THR A 159 2.50 -6.53 -6.37
N PHE A 160 1.93 -5.60 -7.15
CA PHE A 160 1.28 -5.90 -8.43
C PHE A 160 2.13 -5.37 -9.56
N GLU A 161 2.39 -6.22 -10.54
CA GLU A 161 3.08 -5.85 -11.77
C GLU A 161 2.05 -5.55 -12.86
N ALA A 162 2.27 -4.49 -13.63
CA ALA A 162 1.36 -4.08 -14.69
C ALA A 162 1.86 -4.52 -16.07
N THR A 163 0.94 -4.93 -16.93
CA THR A 163 1.16 -5.10 -18.37
C THR A 163 0.48 -3.96 -19.12
N LEU A 164 1.24 -3.27 -19.97
CA LEU A 164 0.79 -2.11 -20.72
C LEU A 164 0.57 -2.46 -22.19
N THR A 165 -0.57 -2.08 -22.74
CA THR A 165 -0.85 -2.13 -24.18
C THR A 165 -1.10 -0.72 -24.69
N HIS A 166 -0.33 -0.31 -25.70
CA HIS A 166 -0.49 1.00 -26.34
C HIS A 166 -1.09 0.82 -27.73
N SER A 167 -2.06 1.66 -28.06
CA SER A 167 -2.58 1.81 -29.42
C SER A 167 -2.73 3.29 -29.77
N GLU A 168 -2.65 3.59 -31.05
CA GLU A 168 -2.84 4.93 -31.58
C GLU A 168 -3.86 4.87 -32.71
N ALA A 169 -4.78 5.83 -32.73
CA ALA A 169 -5.70 6.04 -33.82
C ALA A 169 -5.61 7.49 -34.29
N ARG A 170 -5.63 7.71 -35.61
CA ARG A 170 -5.68 9.04 -36.20
C ARG A 170 -6.93 9.18 -37.04
N GLU A 171 -7.74 10.18 -36.71
CA GLU A 171 -8.95 10.55 -37.43
C GLU A 171 -8.76 11.87 -38.17
N THR A 172 -9.41 12.00 -39.33
CA THR A 172 -9.40 13.24 -40.11
C THR A 172 -10.81 13.79 -40.16
N SER A 173 -10.96 15.04 -39.75
CA SER A 173 -12.18 15.85 -39.87
C SER A 173 -11.87 17.11 -40.67
N SER A 174 -12.86 17.97 -40.88
CA SER A 174 -12.67 19.26 -41.52
C SER A 174 -13.29 20.39 -40.72
N CYS A 175 -12.77 21.59 -40.89
CA CYS A 175 -13.37 22.82 -40.41
C CYS A 175 -13.49 23.82 -41.55
N SER A 176 -14.54 24.63 -41.54
CA SER A 176 -14.80 25.61 -42.58
C SER A 176 -14.90 27.00 -41.98
N HIS A 177 -14.16 27.95 -42.54
CA HIS A 177 -14.19 29.35 -42.15
C HIS A 177 -14.87 30.15 -43.26
N GLU A 178 -15.91 30.89 -42.91
CA GLU A 178 -16.56 31.81 -43.82
C GLU A 178 -16.02 33.22 -43.56
N THR A 179 -15.48 33.85 -44.60
CA THR A 179 -15.01 35.24 -44.58
C THR A 179 -15.82 36.04 -45.58
N THR A 180 -16.22 37.27 -45.20
CA THR A 180 -16.87 38.19 -46.12
C THR A 180 -15.82 39.08 -46.77
N GLU A 181 -15.73 39.01 -48.09
CA GLU A 181 -14.85 39.85 -48.90
C GLU A 181 -15.70 40.81 -49.74
N VAL A 182 -15.15 41.98 -50.07
CA VAL A 182 -15.80 42.93 -50.98
C VAL A 182 -15.17 42.76 -52.36
N ASN A 183 -15.99 42.38 -53.34
CA ASN A 183 -15.54 42.18 -54.70
C ASN A 183 -15.21 43.52 -55.39
N GLU A 184 -14.63 43.46 -56.59
CA GLU A 184 -14.28 44.65 -57.40
C GLU A 184 -15.49 45.56 -57.68
N ASP A 185 -16.70 45.00 -57.69
CA ASP A 185 -17.97 45.71 -57.89
C ASP A 185 -18.55 46.36 -56.62
N GLY A 186 -17.90 46.21 -55.46
CA GLY A 186 -18.38 46.75 -54.17
C GLY A 186 -19.46 45.90 -53.49
N GLU A 187 -19.72 44.69 -53.99
CA GLU A 187 -20.64 43.71 -53.40
C GLU A 187 -19.93 42.85 -52.34
N GLU A 188 -20.58 42.63 -51.20
CA GLU A 188 -20.12 41.69 -50.17
C GLU A 188 -20.40 40.25 -50.63
N VAL A 189 -19.35 39.44 -50.69
CA VAL A 189 -19.44 38.02 -51.02
C VAL A 189 -18.82 37.18 -49.91
N SER A 190 -19.54 36.15 -49.49
CA SER A 190 -19.03 35.13 -48.58
C SER A 190 -18.13 34.14 -49.31
N VAL A 191 -16.91 33.97 -48.80
CA VAL A 191 -15.94 32.95 -49.23
C VAL A 191 -15.80 31.93 -48.10
N THR A 192 -16.07 30.66 -48.38
CA THR A 192 -15.86 29.56 -47.44
C THR A 192 -14.58 28.81 -47.78
N GLU A 193 -13.60 28.82 -46.88
CA GLU A 193 -12.41 27.99 -46.97
C GLU A 193 -12.54 26.78 -46.05
N THR A 194 -12.11 25.60 -46.52
CA THR A 194 -12.17 24.36 -45.74
C THR A 194 -10.76 23.81 -45.52
N TYR A 195 -10.51 23.42 -44.27
CA TYR A 195 -9.21 23.01 -43.76
C TYR A 195 -9.34 21.63 -43.10
N ASP A 196 -8.31 20.80 -43.24
CA ASP A 196 -8.25 19.50 -42.57
C ASP A 196 -7.94 19.67 -41.07
N VAL A 197 -8.54 18.82 -40.25
CA VAL A 197 -8.29 18.73 -38.81
C VAL A 197 -7.90 17.30 -38.53
N TYR A 198 -6.73 17.10 -37.91
CA TYR A 198 -6.28 15.76 -37.54
C TYR A 198 -6.39 15.58 -36.04
N THR A 199 -7.08 14.54 -35.60
CA THR A 199 -7.14 14.15 -34.19
C THR A 199 -6.41 12.83 -34.02
N THR A 200 -5.37 12.83 -33.19
CA THR A 200 -4.64 11.62 -32.81
C THR A 200 -5.03 11.25 -31.38
N THR A 201 -5.48 10.03 -31.18
CA THR A 201 -5.86 9.48 -29.87
C THR A 201 -4.91 8.34 -29.53
N GLU A 202 -4.12 8.53 -28.47
CA GLU A 202 -3.27 7.51 -27.88
C GLU A 202 -4.06 6.85 -26.75
N THR A 203 -4.17 5.52 -26.78
CA THR A 203 -4.85 4.73 -25.74
C THR A 203 -3.83 3.84 -25.03
N THR A 204 -3.85 3.87 -23.70
CA THR A 204 -3.04 3.00 -22.85
C THR A 204 -3.99 2.12 -22.04
N ALA A 205 -3.93 0.81 -22.26
CA ALA A 205 -4.58 -0.18 -21.42
C ALA A 205 -3.57 -0.76 -20.42
N ILE A 206 -3.98 -0.83 -19.16
CA ILE A 206 -3.19 -1.24 -17.99
C ILE A 206 -3.90 -2.43 -17.36
N VAL A 207 -3.20 -3.55 -17.24
CA VAL A 207 -3.73 -4.77 -16.58
C VAL A 207 -2.74 -5.19 -15.51
N TRP A 208 -3.19 -5.27 -14.26
CA TRP A 208 -2.38 -5.77 -13.15
C TRP A 208 -2.47 -7.28 -13.02
N ASP A 209 -1.37 -7.90 -12.61
CA ASP A 209 -1.30 -9.33 -12.37
C ASP A 209 -2.05 -9.78 -11.10
N GLY A 210 -1.83 -11.02 -10.68
CA GLY A 210 -2.43 -11.57 -9.46
C GLY A 210 -1.81 -11.05 -8.16
N GLY A 211 -0.79 -10.19 -8.22
CA GLY A 211 -0.03 -9.71 -7.08
C GLY A 211 0.85 -10.78 -6.43
N THR A 212 1.98 -10.36 -5.89
CA THR A 212 2.91 -11.21 -5.14
C THR A 212 3.06 -10.70 -3.71
N ILE A 213 2.74 -11.55 -2.73
CA ILE A 213 2.94 -11.27 -1.31
C ILE A 213 4.36 -11.66 -0.93
N SER A 214 5.10 -10.71 -0.38
CA SER A 214 6.42 -10.91 0.20
C SER A 214 6.44 -10.52 1.67
N LYS A 215 7.18 -11.31 2.45
CA LYS A 215 7.42 -11.05 3.86
C LYS A 215 8.52 -10.00 3.99
N GLY A 216 8.16 -8.81 4.48
CA GLY A 216 9.12 -7.80 4.89
C GLY A 216 9.81 -8.21 6.20
N GLY A 217 11.08 -7.80 6.34
CA GLY A 217 11.79 -7.89 7.62
C GLY A 217 11.22 -6.90 8.65
N ALA A 218 11.78 -6.91 9.86
CA ALA A 218 11.41 -5.93 10.89
C ALA A 218 11.72 -4.49 10.42
N LYS A 219 10.86 -3.52 10.76
CA LYS A 219 11.10 -2.08 10.52
C LYS A 219 12.52 -1.73 10.97
N SER A 220 13.35 -1.23 10.05
CA SER A 220 14.62 -0.59 10.43
C SER A 220 14.29 0.75 11.06
N GLY A 221 14.47 0.85 12.37
CA GLY A 221 14.40 2.10 13.12
C GLY A 221 15.57 3.04 12.81
#